data_AF-A0A183DTQ5-F1
#
_entry.id   AF-A0A183DTQ5-F1
#
_cell.length_a   1.000
_cell.length_b   1.000
_cell.length_c   1.000
_cell.angle_alpha   90.00
_cell.angle_beta   90.00
_cell.angle_gamma   90.00
#
_symmetry.space_group_name_H-M   'P 1'
#
loop_
_entity.id
_entity.type
_entity.pdbx_description
1 polymer ?
#
loop_
_entity_poly.entity_id
_entity_poly.type
_entity_poly.pdbx_seq_one_letter_code
_entity_poly.pdbx_strand_id
1 'polypeptide(L)'
;MQFELMTLLKRNGRLEQNNITVCQYNVEFHWPSPKEARRFAEYLLDTVRDARYLPLKPIKFWKIARLYALNVDDKICAERYLLKA
;
A
#
# COMPACT_ATOMS: atom_id res chain seq x y z
N MET A 1 5.79 8.84 -10.43
CA MET A 1 5.31 7.44 -10.40
C MET A 1 5.10 6.88 -8.99
N GLN A 2 6.12 6.63 -8.15
CA GLN A 2 5.92 5.91 -6.87
C GLN A 2 4.86 6.55 -5.94
N PHE A 3 4.80 7.89 -5.90
CA PHE A 3 3.85 8.64 -5.08
C PHE A 3 2.45 8.80 -5.70
N GLU A 4 2.32 8.64 -7.02
CA GLU A 4 1.01 8.73 -7.68
C GLU A 4 0.20 7.45 -7.48
N LEU A 5 0.86 6.29 -7.39
CA LEU A 5 0.20 5.05 -6.98
C LEU A 5 -0.47 5.19 -5.61
N MET A 6 0.17 5.91 -4.70
CA MET A 6 -0.34 6.14 -3.36
C MET A 6 -1.66 6.92 -3.35
N THR A 7 -1.85 7.86 -4.28
CA THR A 7 -3.11 8.62 -4.36
C THR A 7 -4.23 7.80 -5.02
N LEU A 8 -3.89 6.95 -5.98
CA LEU A 8 -4.85 6.02 -6.59
C LEU A 8 -5.41 5.02 -5.58
N LEU A 9 -4.55 4.55 -4.68
CA LEU A 9 -4.86 3.52 -3.69
C LEU A 9 -5.50 4.06 -2.42
N LYS A 10 -5.73 5.37 -2.24
CA LYS A 10 -6.42 5.92 -1.06
C LYS A 10 -7.91 5.56 -1.04
N ARG A 11 -8.55 5.67 0.12
CA ARG A 11 -10.01 5.46 0.25
C ARG A 11 -10.74 6.55 -0.53
N ASN A 12 -11.80 6.17 -1.22
CA ASN A 12 -12.50 6.98 -2.22
C ASN A 12 -11.58 7.51 -3.34
N GLY A 13 -10.43 6.85 -3.57
CA GLY A 13 -9.50 7.20 -4.64
C GLY A 13 -10.03 6.81 -6.02
N ARG A 14 -9.28 7.16 -7.08
CA ARG A 14 -9.71 6.93 -8.47
C ARG A 14 -10.05 5.46 -8.77
N LEU A 15 -9.39 4.50 -8.14
CA LEU A 15 -9.67 3.08 -8.36
C LEU A 15 -11.04 2.68 -7.80
N GLU A 16 -11.34 3.05 -6.55
CA GLU A 16 -12.65 2.79 -5.94
C GLU A 16 -13.78 3.52 -6.67
N GLN A 17 -13.54 4.76 -7.10
CA GLN A 17 -14.51 5.53 -7.91
C GLN A 17 -14.85 4.85 -9.25
N ASN A 18 -14.02 3.93 -9.72
CA ASN A 18 -14.23 3.15 -10.94
C ASN A 18 -14.55 1.67 -10.65
N ASN A 19 -14.99 1.34 -9.43
CA ASN A 19 -15.32 -0.01 -8.98
C ASN A 19 -14.16 -1.02 -9.14
N ILE A 20 -12.92 -0.56 -9.00
CA ILE A 20 -11.73 -1.40 -9.04
C ILE A 20 -11.25 -1.65 -7.61
N THR A 21 -11.49 -2.87 -7.12
CA THR A 21 -10.93 -3.35 -5.85
C THR A 21 -9.53 -3.91 -6.08
N VAL A 22 -8.54 -3.37 -5.37
CA VAL A 22 -7.18 -3.90 -5.34
C VAL A 22 -7.01 -4.74 -4.09
N CYS A 23 -6.78 -6.05 -4.26
CA CYS A 23 -6.58 -6.96 -3.12
C CYS A 23 -5.15 -6.98 -2.58
N GLN A 24 -4.17 -6.69 -3.44
CA GLN A 24 -2.77 -6.64 -3.07
C GLN A 24 -2.06 -5.63 -3.96
N TYR A 25 -1.10 -4.91 -3.40
CA TYR A 25 -0.13 -4.16 -4.17
C TYR A 25 1.27 -4.28 -3.57
N ASN A 26 2.27 -4.11 -4.42
CA ASN A 26 3.65 -3.91 -4.03
C ASN A 26 4.10 -2.57 -4.60
N VAL A 27 4.77 -1.79 -3.77
CA VAL A 27 5.35 -0.52 -4.20
C VAL A 27 6.81 -0.50 -3.83
N GLU A 28 7.62 -0.10 -4.81
CA GLU A 28 9.05 0.06 -4.65
C GLU A 28 9.36 1.55 -4.52
N PHE A 29 9.95 1.90 -3.38
CA PHE A 29 10.45 3.23 -3.11
C PHE A 29 11.95 3.21 -3.29
N HIS A 30 12.42 3.89 -4.33
CA HIS A 30 13.82 4.29 -4.35
C HIS A 30 13.99 5.36 -3.26
N TRP A 31 15.11 5.32 -2.54
CA TRP A 31 15.50 6.31 -1.54
C TRP A 31 16.49 7.32 -2.13
N PRO A 32 16.05 8.30 -2.92
CA PRO A 32 16.70 9.61 -2.94
C PRO A 32 16.14 10.41 -1.75
N SER A 33 16.88 11.42 -1.28
CA SER A 33 16.50 12.49 -0.33
C SER A 33 15.73 12.18 1.00
N PRO A 34 16.02 12.93 2.09
CA PRO A 34 15.18 12.93 3.31
C PRO A 34 13.70 13.28 3.09
N LYS A 35 13.38 13.98 1.99
CA LYS A 35 12.01 14.36 1.65
C LYS A 35 11.17 13.15 1.22
N GLU A 36 11.76 12.22 0.47
CA GLU A 36 11.06 11.02 -0.01
C GLU A 36 10.90 9.99 1.10
N ALA A 37 11.91 9.89 1.97
CA ALA A 37 11.83 9.15 3.23
C ALA A 37 10.60 9.55 4.07
N ARG A 38 10.40 10.86 4.24
CA ARG A 38 9.27 11.41 4.99
C ARG A 38 7.93 11.08 4.32
N ARG A 39 7.83 11.24 3.00
CA ARG A 39 6.61 10.91 2.26
C ARG A 39 6.25 9.42 2.35
N PHE A 40 7.26 8.53 2.33
CA PHE A 40 7.04 7.10 2.55
C PHE A 40 6.50 6.81 3.95
N ALA A 41 7.08 7.44 4.99
CA ALA A 41 6.60 7.28 6.36
C ALA A 41 5.15 7.80 6.51
N GLU A 42 4.84 8.97 5.96
CA GLU A 42 3.48 9.54 5.95
C GLU A 42 2.49 8.60 5.27
N TYR A 43 2.85 8.04 4.12
CA TYR A 43 2.03 7.05 3.42
C TYR A 43 1.75 5.79 4.24
N LEU A 44 2.78 5.22 4.85
CA LEU A 44 2.64 4.01 5.65
C LEU A 44 1.72 4.26 6.85
N LEU A 45 1.88 5.41 7.51
CA LEU A 45 1.02 5.81 8.63
C LEU A 45 -0.42 6.02 8.19
N ASP A 46 -0.66 6.72 7.07
CA ASP A 46 -1.99 6.89 6.48
C ASP A 46 -2.63 5.52 6.17
N THR A 47 -1.87 4.61 5.55
CA THR A 47 -2.34 3.28 5.18
C THR A 47 -2.75 2.46 6.40
N VAL A 48 -1.95 2.49 7.47
CA VAL A 48 -2.26 1.79 8.73
C VAL A 48 -3.47 2.41 9.42
N ARG A 49 -3.60 3.75 9.43
CA ARG A 49 -4.75 4.44 10.04
C ARG A 49 -6.06 4.17 9.31
N ASP A 50 -6.02 4.09 7.98
CA ASP A 50 -7.19 3.75 7.16
C ASP A 50 -7.68 2.32 7.40
N ALA A 51 -6.85 1.46 7.99
CA ALA A 51 -7.11 0.06 8.36
C ALA A 51 -7.59 -0.86 7.21
N ARG A 52 -7.69 -0.36 5.98
CA ARG A 52 -8.10 -1.12 4.81
C ARG A 52 -7.00 -2.03 4.27
N TYR A 53 -5.76 -1.55 4.32
CA TYR A 53 -4.61 -2.32 3.87
C TYR A 53 -3.72 -2.66 5.06
N LEU A 54 -3.42 -3.95 5.23
CA LEU A 54 -2.42 -4.44 6.16
C LEU A 54 -1.05 -4.45 5.47
N PRO A 55 -0.12 -3.55 5.83
CA PRO A 55 1.25 -3.64 5.35
C PRO A 55 1.95 -4.87 5.96
N LEU A 56 2.52 -5.71 5.11
CA LEU A 56 3.43 -6.76 5.51
C LEU A 56 4.81 -6.17 5.81
N LYS A 57 5.70 -6.98 6.43
CA LYS A 57 7.06 -6.58 6.77
C LYS A 57 7.77 -5.97 5.55
N PRO A 58 8.09 -4.66 5.56
CA PRO A 58 8.79 -4.03 4.45
C PRO A 58 10.19 -4.65 4.29
N ILE A 59 10.62 -4.82 3.05
CA ILE A 59 11.95 -5.33 2.74
C ILE A 59 12.80 -4.16 2.26
N LYS A 60 13.94 -3.94 2.92
CA LYS A 60 14.92 -2.94 2.52
C LYS A 60 16.12 -3.63 1.90
N PHE A 61 16.48 -3.22 0.68
CA PHE A 61 17.69 -3.67 0.00
C PHE A 61 18.37 -2.48 -0.65
N TRP A 62 19.62 -2.20 -0.29
CA TRP A 62 20.36 -1.00 -0.74
C TRP A 62 19.55 0.30 -0.54
N LYS A 63 19.36 1.08 -1.61
CA LYS A 63 18.60 2.32 -1.65
C LYS A 63 17.14 2.08 -2.06
N ILE A 64 16.61 0.90 -1.78
CA ILE A 64 15.26 0.51 -2.16
C ILE A 64 14.53 -0.02 -0.92
N ALA A 65 13.32 0.47 -0.69
CA ALA A 65 12.36 -0.19 0.21
C ALA A 65 11.18 -0.67 -0.60
N ARG A 66 10.81 -1.93 -0.39
CA ARG A 66 9.61 -2.52 -0.95
C ARG A 66 8.59 -2.73 0.14
N LEU A 67 7.40 -2.17 -0.08
CA LEU A 67 6.23 -2.40 0.75
C LEU A 67 5.30 -3.37 0.02
N TYR A 68 4.78 -4.33 0.77
CA TYR A 68 3.70 -5.21 0.33
C TYR A 68 2.51 -4.94 1.23
N ALA A 69 1.32 -4.80 0.66
CA ALA A 69 0.11 -4.56 1.44
C ALA A 69 -1.06 -5.38 0.90
N LEU A 70 -1.88 -5.89 1.82
CA LEU A 70 -3.06 -6.71 1.54
C LEU A 70 -4.32 -5.97 1.96
N ASN A 71 -5.34 -5.96 1.11
CA ASN A 71 -6.65 -5.43 1.48
C ASN A 71 -7.36 -6.41 2.41
N VAL A 72 -7.62 -5.98 3.64
CA VAL A 72 -8.26 -6.79 4.69
C VAL A 72 -9.69 -6.34 4.99
N ASP A 73 -10.14 -5.24 4.39
CA ASP A 73 -11.50 -4.70 4.51
C ASP A 73 -12.47 -5.37 3.52
N ASP A 74 -11.98 -5.67 2.32
CA ASP A 74 -12.77 -6.35 1.29
C ASP A 74 -12.81 -7.87 1.51
N LYS A 75 -14.03 -8.41 1.57
CA LYS A 75 -14.29 -9.83 1.83
C LYS A 75 -13.61 -10.75 0.82
N ILE A 76 -13.65 -10.43 -0.48
CA ILE A 76 -13.06 -11.26 -1.53
C ILE A 76 -11.53 -11.28 -1.37
N CYS A 77 -10.95 -10.14 -1.01
CA CYS A 77 -9.52 -10.03 -0.78
C CYS A 77 -9.08 -10.79 0.47
N ALA A 78 -9.80 -10.65 1.59
CA ALA A 78 -9.52 -11.38 2.83
C ALA A 78 -9.66 -12.90 2.63
N GLU A 79 -10.71 -13.36 1.94
CA GLU A 79 -10.89 -14.78 1.61
C GLU A 79 -9.74 -15.33 0.74
N ARG A 80 -9.23 -14.52 -0.18
CA ARG A 80 -8.15 -14.93 -1.09
C ARG A 80 -6.79 -15.06 -0.39
N TYR A 81 -6.47 -14.19 0.56
CA TYR A 81 -5.11 -14.05 1.10
C TYR A 81 -4.96 -14.38 2.58
N LEU A 82 -6.03 -14.37 3.37
CA LEU A 82 -5.96 -14.56 4.83
C LEU A 82 -6.71 -15.79 5.33
N LEU A 83 -7.87 -16.10 4.73
CA LEU A 83 -8.76 -17.15 5.25
C LEU A 83 -8.59 -18.50 4.56
N LYS A 84 -7.84 -18.56 3.45
CA LYS A 84 -7.33 -19.81 2.89
C LYS A 84 -5.96 -20.10 3.49
N ALA A 85 -5.97 -20.71 4.68
CA ALA A 85 -4.82 -21.40 5.27
C ALA A 85 -5.05 -22.91 5.17
#